data_AF-A0A417VFI9-F1
#
_entry.id   AF-A0A417VFI9-F1
#
_cell.length_a   1.000
_cell.length_b   1.000
_cell.length_c   1.000
_cell.angle_alpha   90.00
_cell.angle_beta   90.00
_cell.angle_gamma   90.00
#
_symmetry.space_group_name_H-M   'P 1'
#
loop_
_entity.id
_entity.type
_entity.pdbx_description
1 polymer ?
#
loop_
_entity_poly.entity_id
_entity_poly.type
_entity_poly.pdbx_seq_one_letter_code
_entity_poly.pdbx_strand_id
1 'polypeptide(L)' 'MGMKIRQIGVLSVKIFTQDDVLAQNRLLSKSDREMDTRAVAAVKSAIYKAKICKKPIAKYDPVLKTVYIEYADGRRCYVE' A
#
# COMPACT_ATOMS: atom_id res chain seq x y z
N MET A 1 10.78 -16.65 -8.79
CA MET A 1 10.76 -16.37 -7.33
C MET A 1 12.13 -16.73 -6.83
N GLY A 2 13.00 -15.72 -6.74
CA GLY A 2 14.41 -15.95 -6.41
C GLY A 2 14.54 -16.16 -4.91
N MET A 3 14.88 -17.38 -4.51
CA MET A 3 15.17 -17.71 -3.12
C MET A 3 16.38 -16.89 -2.67
N LYS A 4 16.17 -15.96 -1.73
CA LYS A 4 17.24 -15.08 -1.24
C LYS A 4 17.90 -15.73 -0.03
N ILE A 5 18.94 -16.51 -0.28
CA ILE A 5 19.78 -17.10 0.78
C ILE A 5 20.76 -16.02 1.24
N ARG A 6 20.80 -15.74 2.54
CA ARG A 6 21.82 -14.88 3.14
C ARG A 6 22.77 -15.72 3.98
N GLN A 7 24.06 -15.44 3.87
CA GLN A 7 25.07 -16.02 4.76
C GLN A 7 25.28 -15.09 5.96
N ILE A 8 25.21 -15.66 7.15
CA ILE A 8 25.56 -15.01 8.41
C ILE A 8 26.68 -15.86 9.02
N GLY A 9 27.93 -15.49 8.75
CA GLY A 9 29.10 -16.29 9.13
C GLY A 9 29.08 -17.67 8.47
N VAL A 10 29.09 -18.73 9.29
CA VAL A 10 29.10 -20.14 8.85
C VAL A 10 27.69 -20.69 8.54
N LEU A 11 26.64 -19.93 8.85
CA LEU A 11 25.24 -20.35 8.68
C LEU A 11 24.63 -19.74 7.42
N SER A 12 23.96 -20.57 6.62
CA SER A 12 23.15 -20.16 5.48
C SER A 12 21.67 -20.12 5.88
N VAL A 13 21.11 -18.92 5.92
CA VAL A 13 19.71 -18.70 6.33
C VAL A 13 18.85 -18.49 5.09
N LYS A 14 17.82 -19.32 4.95
CA LYS A 14 16.80 -19.19 3.92
C LYS A 14 15.71 -18.25 4.42
N ILE A 15 15.59 -17.10 3.78
CA ILE A 15 14.56 -16.11 4.11
C ILE A 15 13.34 -16.41 3.26
N PHE A 16 12.21 -16.66 3.92
CA PHE A 16 10.91 -16.75 3.29
C PHE A 16 10.16 -15.45 3.57
N THR A 17 9.73 -14.75 2.52
CA THR A 17 8.79 -13.65 2.70
C THR A 17 7.35 -14.16 2.73
N GLN A 18 6.43 -13.35 3.23
CA GLN A 18 5.01 -13.70 3.27
C GLN A 18 4.47 -14.03 1.87
N ASP A 19 4.95 -13.31 0.85
CA ASP A 19 4.63 -13.57 -0.56
C ASP A 19 5.09 -14.95 -1.04
N ASP A 20 6.26 -15.42 -0.57
CA ASP A 20 6.80 -16.73 -0.94
C ASP A 20 5.92 -17.86 -0.39
N VAL A 21 5.44 -17.73 0.85
CA VAL A 21 4.54 -18.71 1.48
C VAL A 21 3.19 -18.72 0.78
N LEU A 22 2.62 -17.55 0.49
CA LEU A 22 1.33 -17.42 -0.19
C LEU A 22 1.38 -17.94 -1.64
N ALA A 23 2.51 -17.72 -2.33
CA ALA A 23 2.74 -18.28 -3.65
C ALA A 23 2.97 -19.79 -3.65
N GLN A 24 3.71 -20.33 -2.66
CA GLN A 24 3.92 -21.77 -2.51
C GLN A 24 2.61 -22.51 -2.25
N ASN A 25 1.72 -21.93 -1.45
CA ASN A 25 0.39 -22.47 -1.18
C ASN A 25 -0.63 -22.19 -2.32
N ARG A 26 -0.20 -21.60 -3.46
CA ARG A 26 -1.07 -21.18 -4.58
C ARG A 26 -2.24 -20.27 -4.17
N LEU A 27 -2.13 -19.59 -3.04
CA LEU A 27 -3.16 -18.68 -2.53
C LEU A 27 -3.14 -17.33 -3.25
N LEU A 28 -1.95 -16.88 -3.67
CA LEU A 28 -1.77 -15.67 -4.46
C LEU A 28 -0.91 -15.96 -5.69
N SER A 29 -1.40 -15.49 -6.82
CA SER A 29 -0.78 -15.64 -8.13
C SER A 29 -0.07 -14.35 -8.56
N LYS A 30 0.66 -14.44 -9.67
CA LYS A 30 1.31 -13.25 -10.26
C LYS A 30 0.29 -12.22 -10.75
N SER A 31 -0.91 -12.65 -11.17
CA SER A 31 -1.97 -11.74 -11.63
C SER A 31 -2.61 -10.97 -10.47
N ASP A 32 -2.70 -11.57 -9.28
CA ASP A 32 -3.21 -10.88 -8.09
C ASP A 32 -2.30 -9.72 -7.72
N ARG A 33 -0.98 -9.96 -7.74
CA ARG A 33 0.00 -8.90 -7.52
C ARG A 33 -0.09 -7.79 -8.56
N GLU A 34 -0.30 -8.14 -9.83
CA GLU A 34 -0.50 -7.14 -10.89
C GLU A 34 -1.79 -6.34 -10.65
N MET A 35 -2.86 -7.01 -10.23
CA MET A 35 -4.14 -6.38 -9.89
C MET A 35 -3.96 -5.35 -8.75
N ASP A 36 -3.25 -5.72 -7.69
CA ASP A 36 -2.96 -4.82 -6.57
C ASP A 36 -2.16 -3.60 -7.04
N THR A 37 -1.14 -3.79 -7.89
CA THR A 37 -0.37 -2.67 -8.42
C THR A 37 -1.22 -1.72 -9.26
N ARG A 38 -2.15 -2.27 -10.07
CA ARG A 38 -3.09 -1.47 -10.86
C ARG A 38 -4.08 -0.72 -9.96
N ALA A 39 -4.60 -1.35 -8.92
CA ALA A 39 -5.49 -0.70 -7.96
C ALA A 39 -4.81 0.48 -7.25
N VAL A 40 -3.58 0.30 -6.76
CA VAL A 40 -2.79 1.35 -6.12
C VAL A 40 -2.52 2.51 -7.10
N ALA A 41 -2.17 2.22 -8.35
CA ALA A 41 -1.93 3.24 -9.37
C ALA A 41 -3.21 4.05 -9.69
N ALA A 42 -4.36 3.39 -9.81
CA ALA A 42 -5.64 4.03 -10.05
C ALA A 42 -6.02 4.99 -8.90
N VAL A 43 -5.88 4.55 -7.65
CA VAL A 43 -6.15 5.38 -6.46
C VAL A 43 -5.23 6.60 -6.41
N LYS A 44 -3.92 6.41 -6.62
CA LYS A 44 -2.95 7.52 -6.69
C LYS A 44 -3.33 8.53 -7.77
N SER A 45 -3.75 8.05 -8.94
CA SER A 45 -4.16 8.90 -10.05
C SER A 45 -5.45 9.67 -9.75
N ALA A 46 -6.42 9.03 -9.09
CA ALA A 46 -7.65 9.68 -8.65
C ALA A 46 -7.38 10.79 -7.62
N ILE A 47 -6.52 10.53 -6.64
CA ILE A 47 -6.09 11.53 -5.65
C ILE A 47 -5.37 12.69 -6.33
N TYR A 48 -4.47 12.41 -7.28
CA TYR A 48 -3.77 13.44 -8.04
C TYR A 48 -4.73 14.33 -8.83
N LYS A 49 -5.69 13.72 -9.54
CA LYS A 49 -6.75 14.47 -10.25
C LYS A 49 -7.61 15.28 -9.29
N ALA A 50 -7.98 14.72 -8.13
CA ALA A 50 -8.75 15.43 -7.12
C ALA A 50 -8.02 16.69 -6.61
N LYS A 51 -6.70 16.61 -6.39
CA LYS A 51 -5.86 17.76 -6.03
C LYS A 51 -5.85 18.84 -7.12
N ILE A 52 -5.68 18.47 -8.39
CA ILE A 52 -5.72 19.42 -9.51
C ILE A 52 -7.09 20.10 -9.59
N CYS A 53 -8.16 19.32 -9.46
CA CYS A 53 -9.53 19.82 -9.50
C CYS A 53 -9.98 20.53 -8.22
N LYS A 54 -9.07 20.74 -7.24
CA LYS A 54 -9.34 21.38 -5.95
C LYS A 54 -10.51 20.75 -5.18
N LYS A 55 -10.73 19.45 -5.36
CA LYS A 55 -11.78 18.71 -4.65
C LYS A 55 -11.34 18.43 -3.21
N PRO A 56 -12.26 18.48 -2.23
CA PRO A 56 -11.95 18.05 -0.87
C PRO A 56 -11.64 16.55 -0.84
N ILE A 57 -10.62 16.16 -0.08
CA ILE A 57 -10.13 14.78 0.03
C ILE A 57 -10.29 14.31 1.47
N ALA A 58 -11.11 13.30 1.69
CA ALA A 58 -11.19 12.62 2.98
C ALA A 58 -9.93 11.78 3.22
N LYS A 59 -9.35 11.90 4.41
CA LYS A 59 -8.19 11.16 4.86
C LYS A 59 -8.46 10.59 6.25
N TYR A 60 -7.75 9.52 6.57
CA TYR A 60 -7.80 8.87 7.87
C TYR A 60 -6.52 9.16 8.64
N ASP A 61 -6.65 9.63 9.88
CA ASP A 61 -5.53 9.76 10.80
C ASP A 61 -5.42 8.49 11.66
N PRO A 62 -4.35 7.69 11.51
CA PRO A 62 -4.18 6.47 12.29
C PRO A 62 -3.88 6.71 13.77
N VAL A 63 -3.42 7.90 14.17
CA VAL A 63 -3.08 8.22 15.57
C VAL A 63 -4.34 8.58 16.35
N LEU A 64 -5.11 9.53 15.82
CA LEU A 64 -6.36 9.99 16.44
C LEU A 64 -7.52 9.01 16.17
N LYS A 65 -7.36 8.09 15.21
CA LYS A 65 -8.39 7.18 14.70
C LYS A 65 -9.61 7.90 14.12
N THR A 66 -9.48 9.16 13.75
CA THR A 66 -10.54 10.01 13.22
C THR A 66 -10.38 10.25 11.72
N VAL A 67 -11.49 10.53 11.06
CA VAL A 67 -11.51 10.95 9.65
C VAL A 67 -11.49 12.48 9.58
N TYR A 68 -10.74 13.02 8.63
CA TYR A 68 -10.72 14.45 8.36
C TYR A 68 -10.79 14.72 6.86
N ILE A 69 -11.37 15.87 6.51
CA ILE A 69 -11.45 16.35 5.14
C ILE A 69 -10.39 17.42 4.95
N GLU A 70 -9.50 17.20 3.97
CA GLU A 70 -8.50 18.17 3.54
C GLU A 70 -9.00 18.90 2.29
N TYR A 71 -9.17 20.21 2.42
CA TYR A 71 -9.56 21.09 1.32
C TYR A 71 -8.33 21.57 0.53
N ALA A 72 -8.55 22.09 -0.68
CA ALA A 72 -7.49 22.60 -1.55
C ALA A 72 -6.66 23.74 -0.90
N ASP A 73 -7.28 24.50 0.00
CA ASP A 73 -6.64 25.61 0.73
C ASP A 73 -5.78 25.13 1.90
N GLY A 74 -5.63 23.81 2.11
CA GLY A 74 -4.87 23.22 3.20
C GLY A 74 -5.61 23.16 4.54
N ARG A 75 -6.86 23.64 4.60
CA ARG A 75 -7.73 23.49 5.78
C ARG A 75 -8.06 22.01 6.01
N ARG A 76 -7.94 21.58 7.27
CA ARG A 76 -8.34 20.25 7.72
C ARG A 76 -9.55 20.38 8.65
N CYS A 77 -10.65 19.76 8.27
CA CYS A 77 -11.84 19.68 9.11
C CYS A 77 -11.96 18.24 9.61
N TYR A 78 -11.80 18.04 10.92
CA TYR A 78 -12.09 16.76 11.55
C TYR A 78 -13.61 16.60 11.62
N VAL A 79 -14.08 15.41 11.26
CA VAL A 79 -15.50 15.06 11.36
C VAL A 79 -15.66 14.35 12.70
N GLU A 80 -16.39 14.96 13.63
CA GLU A 80 -16.83 14.33 14.88
C GLU A 80 -17.97 13.34 14.64
#